data_AF-A0A453BU76-F1
#
_entry.id   AF-A0A453BU76-F1
#
_cell.length_a   1.000
_cell.length_b   1.000
_cell.length_c   1.000
_cell.angle_alpha   90.00
_cell.angle_beta   90.00
_cell.angle_gamma   90.00
#
_symmetry.space_group_name_H-M   'P 1'
#
loop_
_entity.id
_entity.type
_entity.pdbx_description
1 polymer ?
#
loop_
_entity_poly.entity_id
_entity_poly.type
_entity_poly.pdbx_seq_one_letter_code
_entity_poly.pdbx_strand_id
1 'polypeptide(L)'
;IKVSNSALVSAFMKELEAESPVSQCDFDRLKLSTAPFMERNLEFMIGCMDGLSSEQNKFQYYYRNLGRQQSQQQAWLQKRRQENMSRKAAGEEPLPEEDPSNPIFKPLPEPSRLEGYLVTNQISSYCNHINGVAGQSFNRLYLMKALQED
;
A
#
# COMPACT_ATOMS: atom_id res chain seq x y z
N ILE A 1 -8.29 -19.44 -11.52
CA ILE A 1 -9.36 -19.71 -12.50
C ILE A 1 -9.32 -21.21 -12.80
N LYS A 2 -10.45 -21.92 -12.75
CA LYS A 2 -10.55 -23.33 -13.14
C LYS A 2 -11.28 -23.40 -14.47
N VAL A 3 -10.62 -23.92 -15.49
CA VAL A 3 -11.21 -24.15 -16.82
C VAL A 3 -11.61 -25.61 -16.93
N SER A 4 -12.85 -25.90 -17.32
CA SER A 4 -13.36 -27.26 -17.51
C SER A 4 -14.14 -27.35 -18.82
N ASN A 5 -13.75 -28.29 -19.69
CA ASN A 5 -14.41 -28.56 -20.95
C ASN A 5 -15.13 -29.92 -20.89
N SER A 6 -16.25 -30.04 -21.61
CA SER A 6 -16.91 -31.34 -21.79
C SER A 6 -16.14 -32.20 -22.79
N ALA A 7 -16.34 -33.53 -22.74
CA ALA A 7 -15.67 -34.45 -23.65
C ALA A 7 -15.90 -34.13 -25.14
N LEU A 8 -17.10 -33.67 -25.49
CA LEU A 8 -17.44 -33.25 -26.86
C LEU A 8 -16.68 -31.99 -27.27
N VAL A 9 -16.55 -31.01 -26.37
CA VAL A 9 -15.77 -29.79 -26.65
C VAL A 9 -14.29 -30.15 -26.84
N SER A 10 -13.75 -31.08 -26.05
CA SER A 10 -12.38 -31.57 -26.23
C SER A 10 -12.18 -32.29 -27.57
N ALA A 11 -13.12 -33.15 -27.97
CA ALA A 11 -13.07 -33.84 -29.25
C ALA A 11 -13.15 -32.86 -30.43
N PHE A 12 -14.05 -31.89 -30.35
CA PHE A 12 -14.21 -30.85 -31.36
C PHE A 12 -12.97 -29.95 -31.47
N MET A 13 -12.37 -29.53 -30.34
CA MET A 13 -11.13 -28.75 -30.35
C MET A 13 -9.97 -29.52 -30.98
N LYS A 14 -9.97 -30.86 -30.87
CA LYS A 14 -8.95 -31.70 -31.50
C LYS A 14 -9.08 -31.77 -33.02
N GLU A 15 -10.30 -31.75 -33.53
CA GLU A 15 -10.58 -31.68 -34.98
C GLU A 15 -10.24 -30.31 -35.57
N LEU A 16 -10.33 -29.25 -34.75
CA LEU A 16 -9.98 -27.88 -35.13
C LEU A 16 -8.47 -27.54 -35.03
N GLU A 17 -7.64 -28.41 -34.44
CA GLU A 17 -6.20 -28.18 -34.38
C GLU A 17 -5.60 -28.22 -35.80
N ALA A 18 -4.96 -27.13 -36.22
CA ALA A 18 -4.28 -27.08 -37.51
C ALA A 18 -3.12 -28.09 -37.57
N GLU A 19 -2.82 -28.64 -38.75
CA GLU A 19 -1.72 -29.61 -38.93
C GLU A 19 -0.32 -29.05 -38.63
N SER A 20 -0.16 -27.72 -38.53
CA SER A 20 1.09 -27.09 -38.12
C SER A 20 1.23 -27.11 -36.59
N PRO A 21 2.28 -27.74 -36.03
CA PRO A 21 2.50 -27.77 -34.58
C PRO A 21 2.96 -26.42 -34.01
N VAL A 22 3.22 -25.42 -34.85
CA VAL A 22 3.69 -24.09 -34.43
C VAL A 22 2.86 -23.01 -35.11
N SER A 23 2.30 -22.12 -34.30
CA SER A 23 1.56 -20.93 -34.72
C SER A 23 2.38 -19.66 -34.52
N GLN A 24 2.02 -18.56 -35.19
CA GLN A 24 2.63 -17.24 -34.92
C GLN A 24 2.52 -16.83 -33.44
N CYS A 25 1.42 -17.22 -32.76
CA CYS A 25 1.24 -16.96 -31.34
C CYS A 25 2.28 -17.65 -30.45
N ASP A 26 2.86 -18.77 -30.89
CA ASP A 26 3.92 -19.46 -30.14
C ASP A 26 5.24 -18.68 -30.19
N PHE A 27 5.53 -18.03 -31.33
CA PHE A 27 6.69 -17.15 -31.47
C PHE A 27 6.52 -15.82 -30.70
N ASP A 28 5.31 -15.28 -30.61
CA ASP A 28 5.02 -14.10 -29.80
C ASP A 28 5.32 -14.34 -28.31
N ARG A 29 5.12 -15.57 -27.82
CA ARG A 29 5.48 -15.96 -26.44
C ARG A 29 6.99 -16.00 -26.20
N LEU A 30 7.80 -16.10 -27.25
CA LEU A 30 9.26 -16.09 -27.18
C LEU A 30 9.85 -14.68 -27.33
N LYS A 31 9.02 -13.66 -27.55
CA LYS A 31 9.47 -12.27 -27.63
C LYS A 31 10.14 -11.84 -26.32
N LEU A 32 11.40 -11.44 -26.42
CA LEU A 32 12.22 -10.96 -25.30
C LEU A 32 11.94 -9.48 -24.94
N SER A 33 11.34 -8.73 -25.86
CA SER A 33 11.02 -7.32 -25.63
C SER A 33 9.79 -7.18 -24.73
N THR A 34 10.04 -7.01 -23.42
CA THR A 34 9.03 -6.69 -22.38
C THR A 34 9.26 -5.31 -21.76
N ALA A 35 10.18 -4.51 -22.30
CA ALA A 35 10.62 -3.24 -21.73
C ALA A 35 9.48 -2.22 -21.52
N PRO A 36 8.57 -1.95 -22.50
CA PRO A 36 7.53 -0.94 -22.31
C PRO A 36 6.53 -1.28 -21.20
N PHE A 37 6.27 -2.58 -21.00
CA PHE A 37 5.39 -3.04 -19.91
C PHE A 37 6.09 -2.86 -18.56
N MET A 38 7.37 -3.22 -18.47
CA MET A 38 8.15 -3.10 -17.24
C MET A 38 8.30 -1.62 -16.83
N GLU A 39 8.70 -0.76 -17.77
CA GLU A 39 8.82 0.68 -17.55
C GLU A 39 7.52 1.28 -17.00
N ARG A 40 6.38 0.99 -17.66
CA ARG A 40 5.10 1.55 -17.23
C ARG A 40 4.63 1.05 -15.85
N ASN A 41 4.88 -0.21 -15.52
CA ASN A 41 4.59 -0.72 -14.17
C ASN A 41 5.49 -0.06 -13.11
N LEU A 42 6.76 0.19 -13.42
CA LEU A 42 7.67 0.91 -12.54
C LEU A 42 7.25 2.37 -12.38
N GLU A 43 6.88 3.06 -13.45
CA GLU A 43 6.35 4.43 -13.41
C GLU A 43 5.11 4.53 -12.51
N PHE A 44 4.14 3.62 -12.66
CA PHE A 44 2.96 3.61 -11.80
C PHE A 44 3.29 3.26 -10.35
N MET A 45 4.21 2.34 -10.11
CA MET A 45 4.66 2.01 -8.77
C MET A 45 5.32 3.21 -8.08
N ILE A 46 6.15 3.97 -8.79
CA ILE A 46 6.75 5.21 -8.30
C ILE A 46 5.65 6.21 -7.91
N GLY A 47 4.66 6.41 -8.77
CA GLY A 47 3.52 7.28 -8.45
C GLY A 47 2.73 6.83 -7.20
N CYS A 48 2.54 5.53 -7.02
CA CYS A 48 1.94 5.00 -5.79
C CYS A 48 2.83 5.22 -4.56
N MET A 49 4.15 5.08 -4.69
CA MET A 49 5.07 5.35 -3.58
C MET A 49 5.03 6.81 -3.13
N ASP A 50 4.94 7.75 -4.07
CA ASP A 50 4.76 9.17 -3.76
C ASP A 50 3.43 9.42 -3.03
N GLY A 51 2.35 8.77 -3.50
CA GLY A 51 1.05 8.78 -2.81
C GLY A 51 1.14 8.26 -1.38
N LEU A 52 1.84 7.13 -1.15
CA LEU A 52 2.03 6.55 0.17
C LEU A 52 2.83 7.48 1.09
N SER A 53 3.88 8.11 0.56
CA SER A 53 4.69 9.10 1.28
C SER A 53 3.84 10.29 1.73
N SER A 54 2.96 10.79 0.86
CA SER A 54 2.00 11.85 1.19
C SER A 54 1.06 11.45 2.34
N GLU A 55 0.46 10.24 2.28
CA GLU A 55 -0.38 9.74 3.37
C GLU A 55 0.41 9.58 4.69
N GLN A 56 1.64 9.08 4.62
CA GLN A 56 2.50 8.95 5.80
C GLN A 56 2.82 10.32 6.43
N ASN A 57 3.04 11.35 5.62
CA ASN A 57 3.27 12.71 6.11
C ASN A 57 2.07 13.27 6.89
N LYS A 58 0.83 12.96 6.48
CA LYS A 58 -0.37 13.35 7.24
C LYS A 58 -0.38 12.73 8.64
N PHE A 59 -0.04 11.44 8.75
CA PHE A 59 0.07 10.76 10.05
C PHE A 59 1.23 11.31 10.89
N GLN A 60 2.39 11.56 10.30
CA GLN A 60 3.52 12.18 11.01
C GLN A 60 3.15 13.56 11.57
N TYR A 61 2.43 14.37 10.79
CA TYR A 61 1.91 15.66 11.25
C TYR A 61 0.93 15.49 12.41
N TYR A 62 -0.02 14.55 12.30
CA TYR A 62 -0.97 14.22 13.36
C TYR A 62 -0.27 13.82 14.67
N TYR A 63 0.70 12.88 14.62
CA TYR A 63 1.42 12.43 15.82
C TYR A 63 2.26 13.53 16.46
N ARG A 64 2.86 14.43 15.66
CA ARG A 64 3.59 15.60 16.19
C ARG A 64 2.64 16.53 16.96
N ASN A 65 1.45 16.79 16.42
CA ASN A 65 0.46 17.61 17.09
C ASN A 65 -0.10 16.94 18.34
N LEU A 66 -0.35 15.63 18.28
CA LEU A 66 -0.79 14.84 19.43
C LEU A 66 0.23 14.89 20.57
N GLY A 67 1.53 14.71 20.27
CA GLY A 67 2.59 14.82 21.27
C GLY A 67 2.65 16.22 21.91
N ARG A 68 2.49 17.28 21.11
CA ARG A 68 2.40 18.66 21.62
C ARG A 68 1.19 18.86 22.52
N GLN A 69 0.02 18.33 22.12
CA GLN A 69 -1.20 18.41 22.92
C GLN A 69 -1.05 17.67 24.25
N GLN A 70 -0.50 16.45 24.25
CA GLN A 70 -0.24 15.69 25.48
C GLN A 70 0.70 16.43 26.43
N SER A 71 1.78 17.02 25.91
CA SER A 71 2.71 17.83 26.71
C SER A 71 2.02 19.05 27.33
N GLN A 72 1.19 19.76 26.57
CA GLN A 72 0.40 20.90 27.07
C GLN A 72 -0.62 20.49 28.13
N GLN A 73 -1.33 19.38 27.91
CA GLN A 73 -2.27 18.81 28.88
C GLN A 73 -1.56 18.47 30.20
N GLN A 74 -0.41 17.78 30.14
CA GLN A 74 0.37 17.44 31.34
C GLN A 74 0.83 18.69 32.09
N ALA A 75 1.37 19.69 31.39
CA ALA A 75 1.80 20.94 32.01
C ALA A 75 0.63 21.72 32.64
N TRP A 76 -0.53 21.72 31.99
CA TRP A 76 -1.74 22.34 32.53
C TRP A 76 -2.24 21.61 33.78
N LEU A 77 -2.29 20.27 33.75
CA LEU A 77 -2.70 19.44 34.88
C LEU A 77 -1.77 19.61 36.08
N GLN A 78 -0.46 19.68 35.86
CA GLN A 78 0.50 19.95 36.93
C GLN A 78 0.24 21.30 37.61
N LYS A 79 0.04 22.36 36.81
CA LYS A 79 -0.31 23.70 37.34
C LYS A 79 -1.64 23.68 38.10
N ARG A 80 -2.65 23.00 37.57
CA ARG A 80 -3.96 22.86 38.23
C ARG A 80 -3.89 22.12 39.56
N ARG A 81 -3.12 21.04 39.63
CA ARG A 81 -2.92 20.30 40.89
C ARG A 81 -2.23 21.15 41.93
N GLN A 82 -1.22 21.94 41.54
CA GLN A 82 -0.54 22.87 42.44
C GLN A 82 -1.51 23.93 43.00
N GLU A 83 -2.35 24.51 42.15
CA GLU A 83 -3.39 25.48 42.54
C GLU A 83 -4.43 24.87 43.47
N ASN A 84 -4.91 23.66 43.14
CA ASN A 84 -5.88 22.92 43.95
C ASN A 84 -5.33 22.57 45.35
N MET A 85 -4.03 22.28 45.48
CA MET A 85 -3.41 22.10 46.80
C MET A 85 -3.46 23.39 47.63
N SER A 86 -3.17 24.55 47.03
CA SER A 86 -3.25 25.84 47.71
C SER A 86 -4.69 26.20 48.11
N ARG A 87 -5.66 25.98 47.21
CA ARG A 87 -7.10 26.18 47.49
C ARG A 87 -7.58 25.33 48.66
N LYS A 88 -7.22 24.04 48.66
CA LYS A 88 -7.55 23.13 49.75
C LYS A 88 -6.97 23.59 51.09
N ALA A 89 -5.75 24.14 51.10
CA ALA A 89 -5.14 24.69 52.31
C ALA A 89 -5.85 25.97 52.80
N ALA A 90 -6.45 26.75 51.90
CA ALA A 90 -7.26 27.92 52.22
C ALA A 90 -8.73 27.59 52.57
N GLY A 91 -9.13 26.31 52.49
CA GLY A 91 -10.52 25.88 52.72
C GLY A 91 -11.46 26.08 51.53
N GLU A 92 -10.94 26.38 50.34
CA GLU A 92 -11.71 26.51 49.11
C GLU A 92 -11.86 25.16 48.39
N GLU A 93 -12.93 25.02 47.59
CA GLU A 93 -13.13 23.83 46.76
C GLU A 93 -12.12 23.75 45.59
N PRO A 94 -11.60 22.55 45.28
CA PRO A 94 -10.73 22.32 44.12
C PRO A 94 -11.44 22.64 42.81
N LEU A 95 -10.68 23.18 41.85
CA LEU A 95 -11.16 23.40 40.49
C LEU A 95 -11.07 22.11 39.65
N PRO A 96 -11.94 21.92 38.66
CA PRO A 96 -11.93 20.75 37.80
C PRO A 96 -10.57 20.52 37.10
N GLU A 97 -10.12 19.26 37.08
CA GLU A 97 -8.92 18.82 36.35
C GLU A 97 -9.20 18.51 34.87
N GLU A 98 -10.45 18.58 34.43
CA GLU A 98 -10.82 18.52 33.02
C GLU A 98 -11.72 19.72 32.70
N ASP A 99 -11.26 20.56 31.78
CA ASP A 99 -12.03 21.69 31.30
C ASP A 99 -12.39 21.47 29.82
N PRO A 100 -13.63 21.02 29.50
CA PRO A 100 -14.07 20.79 28.13
C PRO A 100 -14.05 22.05 27.26
N SER A 101 -14.05 23.24 27.86
CA SER A 101 -13.96 24.51 27.14
C SER A 101 -12.53 24.80 26.67
N ASN A 102 -11.52 24.23 27.34
CA ASN A 102 -10.13 24.45 27.03
C ASN A 102 -9.71 23.64 25.76
N PRO A 103 -9.23 24.33 24.70
CA PRO A 103 -8.89 23.68 23.43
C PRO A 103 -7.88 22.52 23.54
N ILE A 104 -7.02 22.51 24.56
CA ILE A 104 -6.01 21.46 24.73
C ILE A 104 -6.64 20.09 25.00
N PHE A 105 -7.89 20.02 25.50
CA PHE A 105 -8.60 18.76 25.76
C PHE A 105 -9.47 18.30 24.59
N LYS A 106 -9.57 19.10 23.52
CA LYS A 106 -10.35 18.71 22.32
C LYS A 106 -9.58 17.67 21.52
N PRO A 107 -10.16 16.49 21.22
CA PRO A 107 -9.49 15.48 20.42
C PRO A 107 -9.04 16.04 19.06
N LEU A 108 -7.78 15.80 18.70
CA LEU A 108 -7.28 16.11 17.37
C LEU A 108 -7.88 15.12 16.36
N PRO A 109 -8.38 15.58 15.20
CA PRO A 109 -8.95 14.70 14.19
C PRO A 109 -7.85 13.81 13.60
N GLU A 110 -8.02 12.48 13.71
CA GLU A 110 -7.11 11.51 13.09
C GLU A 110 -7.30 11.50 11.56
N PRO A 111 -6.21 11.51 10.77
CA PRO A 111 -6.30 11.29 9.33
C PRO A 111 -6.90 9.91 9.01
N SER A 112 -7.64 9.81 7.90
CA SER A 112 -8.15 8.51 7.43
C SER A 112 -7.01 7.58 7.01
N ARG A 113 -7.12 6.29 7.34
CA ARG A 113 -6.17 5.25 6.93
C ARG A 113 -6.50 4.60 5.58
N LEU A 114 -7.72 4.85 5.05
CA LEU A 114 -8.24 4.16 3.87
C LEU A 114 -7.34 4.34 2.65
N GLU A 115 -6.96 5.58 2.33
CA GLU A 115 -6.11 5.89 1.18
C GLU A 115 -4.75 5.21 1.28
N GLY A 116 -4.13 5.21 2.47
CA GLY A 116 -2.88 4.50 2.72
C GLY A 116 -2.99 3.00 2.42
N TYR A 117 -4.10 2.36 2.80
CA TYR A 117 -4.34 0.95 2.51
C TYR A 117 -4.56 0.69 1.01
N LEU A 118 -5.33 1.54 0.33
CA LEU A 118 -5.59 1.41 -1.10
C LEU A 118 -4.30 1.54 -1.91
N VAL A 119 -3.49 2.56 -1.62
CA VAL A 119 -2.21 2.77 -2.29
C VAL A 119 -1.24 1.61 -2.02
N THR A 120 -1.18 1.10 -0.79
CA THR A 120 -0.34 -0.07 -0.46
C THR A 120 -0.76 -1.32 -1.25
N ASN A 121 -2.06 -1.53 -1.43
CA ASN A 121 -2.58 -2.64 -2.23
C ASN A 121 -2.22 -2.50 -3.73
N GLN A 122 -2.26 -1.28 -4.27
CA GLN A 122 -1.82 -1.01 -5.64
C GLN A 122 -0.32 -1.30 -5.82
N ILE A 123 0.53 -0.88 -4.87
CA ILE A 123 1.96 -1.21 -4.87
C ILE A 123 2.16 -2.72 -4.91
N SER A 124 1.46 -3.47 -4.04
CA SER A 124 1.53 -4.94 -4.04
C SER A 124 1.14 -5.56 -5.38
N SER A 125 0.10 -5.03 -6.03
CA SER A 125 -0.34 -5.48 -7.36
C SER A 125 0.73 -5.23 -8.43
N TYR A 126 1.35 -4.04 -8.44
CA TYR A 126 2.45 -3.74 -9.37
C TYR A 126 3.68 -4.62 -9.12
N CYS A 127 4.04 -4.89 -7.85
CA CYS A 127 5.11 -5.84 -7.53
C CYS A 127 4.81 -7.23 -8.11
N ASN A 128 3.57 -7.72 -8.00
CA ASN A 128 3.17 -9.01 -8.56
C ASN A 128 3.28 -9.03 -10.10
N HIS A 129 2.89 -7.94 -10.78
CA HIS A 129 3.04 -7.83 -12.23
C HIS A 129 4.50 -7.81 -12.67
N ILE A 130 5.34 -7.02 -11.99
CA ILE A 130 6.78 -6.93 -12.23
C ILE A 130 7.44 -8.30 -12.06
N ASN A 131 7.15 -8.99 -10.95
CA ASN A 131 7.70 -10.32 -10.66
C ASN A 131 7.25 -11.34 -11.71
N GLY A 132 5.97 -11.30 -12.10
CA GLY A 132 5.43 -12.20 -13.13
C GLY A 132 6.13 -12.02 -14.47
N VAL A 133 6.34 -10.78 -14.91
CA VAL A 133 7.03 -10.50 -16.17
C VAL A 133 8.52 -10.79 -16.08
N ALA A 134 9.19 -10.41 -14.99
CA ALA A 134 10.61 -10.69 -14.80
C ALA A 134 10.89 -12.21 -14.85
N GLY A 135 10.08 -13.02 -14.14
CA GLY A 135 10.22 -14.48 -14.15
C GLY A 135 10.01 -15.08 -15.55
N GLN A 136 9.01 -14.61 -16.30
CA GLN A 136 8.80 -15.05 -17.68
C GLN A 136 9.95 -14.63 -18.61
N SER A 137 10.44 -13.40 -18.49
CA SER A 137 11.55 -12.89 -19.29
C SER A 137 12.84 -13.66 -19.03
N PHE A 138 13.14 -14.03 -17.77
CA PHE A 138 14.28 -14.89 -17.45
C PHE A 138 14.15 -16.26 -18.11
N ASN A 139 12.99 -16.92 -18.00
CA ASN A 139 12.78 -18.23 -18.63
C ASN A 139 13.01 -18.17 -20.15
N ARG A 140 12.49 -17.13 -20.83
CA ARG A 140 12.70 -16.93 -22.27
C ARG A 140 14.17 -16.68 -22.61
N LEU A 141 14.86 -15.86 -21.80
CA LEU A 141 16.27 -15.57 -22.00
C LEU A 141 17.14 -16.83 -21.89
N TYR A 142 16.91 -17.66 -20.87
CA TYR A 142 17.65 -18.92 -20.69
C TYR A 142 17.36 -19.92 -21.80
N LEU A 143 16.10 -20.03 -22.24
CA LEU A 143 15.73 -20.91 -23.36
C LEU A 143 16.43 -20.46 -24.66
N MET A 144 16.41 -19.16 -24.96
CA MET A 144 17.10 -18.61 -26.14
C MET A 144 18.62 -18.77 -26.06
N LYS A 145 19.20 -18.61 -24.87
CA LYS A 145 20.64 -18.86 -24.66
C LYS A 145 21.00 -20.31 -24.97
N ALA A 146 20.23 -21.27 -24.46
CA ALA A 146 20.48 -22.69 -24.71
C ALA A 146 20.38 -23.02 -26.22
N LEU A 147 19.40 -22.45 -26.91
CA LEU A 147 19.24 -22.55 -28.37
C LEU A 147 20.39 -21.94 -29.18
N GLN A 148 21.13 -20.98 -28.60
CA GLN A 148 22.25 -20.30 -29.27
C GLN A 148 23.60 -20.99 -29.02
N GLU A 149 23.70 -21.82 -27.96
CA GLU A 149 24.92 -22.57 -27.61
C GLU A 149 25.04 -23.92 -28.35
N ASP A 150 23.98 -24.35 -29.06
CA ASP A 150 23.96 -25.48 -30.02
C ASP A 150 24.22 -25.02 -31.47
#